data_AF-A0A2S5DAY2-F1
#
_entry.id   AF-A0A2S5DAY2-F1
#
_cell.length_a   1.000
_cell.length_b   1.000
_cell.length_c   1.000
_cell.angle_alpha   90.00
_cell.angle_beta   90.00
_cell.angle_gamma   90.00
#
_symmetry.space_group_name_H-M   'P 1'
#
loop_
_entity.id
_entity.type
_entity.pdbx_description
1 polymer ?
#
loop_
_entity_poly.entity_id
_entity_poly.type
_entity_poly.pdbx_seq_one_letter_code
_entity_poly.pdbx_strand_id
1 'polypeptide(L)'
;MSRVRHWAGIGENTFVAGISLLYWVHRLLGRRLFRLCLAPVVAGYWLACAPARAASLQYLRRLQAHSGALGREPGARHSYRHLLSFADTMLDKLLATAGRYPMER
;
A
#
# COMPACT_ATOMS: atom_id res chain seq x y z
N MET A 1 -24.67 5.56 20.78
CA MET A 1 -23.60 4.52 20.81
C MET A 1 -23.27 4.16 19.36
N SER A 2 -22.23 4.78 18.79
CA SER A 2 -21.83 4.58 17.40
C SER A 2 -21.33 3.14 17.21
N ARG A 3 -22.08 2.34 16.45
CA ARG A 3 -21.77 0.95 16.14
C ARG A 3 -20.48 0.94 15.30
N VAL A 4 -19.34 0.65 15.94
CA VAL A 4 -18.06 0.46 15.27
C VAL A 4 -18.30 -0.57 14.16
N ARG A 5 -18.12 -0.15 12.90
CA ARG A 5 -18.21 -1.06 11.75
C ARG A 5 -17.25 -2.23 12.01
N HIS A 6 -17.81 -3.42 12.15
CA HIS A 6 -17.07 -4.66 12.40
C HIS A 6 -16.14 -4.91 11.21
N TRP A 7 -14.86 -5.17 11.48
CA TRP A 7 -13.82 -5.30 10.46
C TRP A 7 -14.13 -6.40 9.43
N ALA A 8 -14.82 -7.47 9.84
CA ALA A 8 -15.28 -8.55 8.94
C ALA A 8 -16.52 -8.20 8.09
N GLY A 9 -17.12 -7.02 8.26
CA GLY A 9 -18.21 -6.51 7.42
C GLY A 9 -17.74 -5.59 6.28
N ILE A 10 -16.43 -5.39 6.13
CA ILE A 10 -15.85 -4.71 4.99
C ILE A 10 -15.93 -5.68 3.82
N GLY A 11 -16.95 -5.52 2.98
CA GLY A 11 -17.16 -6.37 1.82
C GLY A 11 -15.87 -6.51 1.02
N GLU A 12 -15.47 -7.76 0.76
CA GLU A 12 -14.41 -8.13 -0.15
C GLU A 12 -14.79 -7.67 -1.55
N ASN A 13 -14.61 -6.37 -1.83
CA ASN A 13 -14.71 -5.84 -3.17
C ASN A 13 -13.41 -6.18 -3.90
N THR A 14 -13.22 -7.48 -4.15
CA THR A 14 -12.14 -8.00 -4.98
C THR A 14 -12.42 -7.50 -6.37
N PHE A 15 -11.89 -6.31 -6.69
CA PHE A 15 -12.04 -5.70 -7.99
C PHE A 15 -11.18 -6.49 -8.99
N VAL A 16 -11.73 -7.61 -9.49
CA VAL A 16 -11.06 -8.55 -10.40
C VAL A 16 -10.51 -7.84 -11.62
N ALA A 17 -11.24 -6.85 -12.14
CA ALA A 17 -10.78 -6.00 -13.25
C ALA A 17 -9.51 -5.22 -12.89
N GLY A 18 -9.40 -4.72 -11.65
CA GLY A 18 -8.21 -4.04 -11.17
C GLY A 18 -7.01 -4.97 -11.05
N ILE A 19 -7.21 -6.19 -10.56
CA ILE A 19 -6.16 -7.21 -10.45
C ILE A 19 -5.66 -7.61 -11.85
N SER A 20 -6.56 -7.82 -12.81
CA SER A 20 -6.20 -8.13 -14.20
C SER A 20 -5.47 -6.98 -14.90
N LEU A 21 -5.90 -5.73 -14.67
CA LEU A 21 -5.20 -4.53 -15.15
C LEU A 21 -3.78 -4.46 -14.57
N LEU A 22 -3.64 -4.73 -13.27
CA LEU A 22 -2.37 -4.76 -12.55
C LEU A 22 -1.41 -5.80 -13.11
N TYR A 23 -1.94 -6.98 -13.43
CA TYR A 23 -1.19 -8.06 -14.05
C TYR A 23 -0.73 -7.69 -15.47
N TRP A 24 -1.60 -7.09 -16.28
CA TRP A 24 -1.26 -6.59 -17.61
C TRP A 24 -0.21 -5.48 -17.56
N VAL A 25 -0.36 -4.51 -16.66
CA VAL A 25 0.61 -3.43 -16.42
C VAL A 25 1.94 -4.00 -15.93
N HIS A 26 1.93 -4.96 -15.00
CA HIS A 26 3.15 -5.62 -14.54
C HIS A 26 3.86 -6.35 -15.68
N ARG A 27 3.10 -7.04 -16.55
CA ARG A 27 3.64 -7.81 -17.68
C ARG A 27 4.22 -6.93 -18.79
N LEU A 28 3.64 -5.75 -19.05
CA LEU A 28 4.14 -4.84 -20.09
C LEU A 28 5.28 -3.93 -19.62
N LEU A 29 5.25 -3.46 -18.36
CA LEU A 29 6.11 -2.36 -17.91
C LEU A 29 7.34 -2.84 -17.08
N GLY A 30 7.32 -4.05 -16.53
CA GLY A 30 8.40 -4.56 -15.67
C GLY A 30 8.55 -3.81 -14.34
N ARG A 31 9.38 -4.34 -13.41
CA ARG A 31 9.42 -3.89 -12.01
C ARG A 31 9.82 -2.42 -11.80
N ARG A 32 10.66 -1.84 -12.69
CA ARG A 32 11.13 -0.45 -12.55
C ARG A 32 10.07 0.57 -12.94
N LEU A 33 9.44 0.37 -14.10
CA LEU A 33 8.43 1.29 -14.62
C LEU A 33 7.13 1.16 -13.82
N PHE A 34 6.85 -0.04 -13.32
CA PHE A 34 5.75 -0.28 -12.37
C PHE A 34 5.89 0.52 -11.06
N ARG A 35 7.08 0.55 -10.44
CA ARG A 35 7.34 1.43 -9.29
C ARG A 35 7.19 2.91 -9.64
N LEU A 36 7.59 3.27 -10.87
CA LEU A 36 7.47 4.63 -11.39
C LEU A 36 6.00 5.05 -11.53
N CYS A 37 5.10 4.15 -11.93
CA CYS A 37 3.65 4.37 -11.91
C CYS A 37 3.04 4.30 -10.51
N LEU A 38 3.58 3.45 -9.62
CA LEU A 38 3.09 3.32 -8.26
C LEU A 38 3.38 4.58 -7.43
N ALA A 39 4.53 5.21 -7.65
CA ALA A 39 4.95 6.42 -6.95
C ALA A 39 3.91 7.57 -7.00
N PRO A 40 3.38 8.01 -8.17
CA PRO A 40 2.37 9.05 -8.26
C PRO A 40 1.01 8.59 -7.72
N VAL A 41 0.63 7.32 -7.87
CA VAL A 41 -0.62 6.78 -7.28
C VAL A 41 -0.58 6.86 -5.76
N VAL A 42 0.51 6.40 -5.15
CA VAL A 42 0.74 6.51 -3.71
C VAL A 42 0.87 7.96 -3.29
N ALA A 43 1.47 8.84 -4.10
CA ALA A 43 1.58 10.26 -3.78
C ALA A 43 0.19 10.94 -3.74
N GLY A 44 -0.68 10.64 -4.70
CA GLY A 44 -2.07 11.11 -4.71
C GLY A 44 -2.84 10.61 -3.49
N TYR A 45 -2.73 9.31 -3.17
CA TYR A 45 -3.33 8.75 -1.97
C TYR A 45 -2.78 9.40 -0.68
N TRP A 46 -1.47 9.57 -0.61
CA TRP A 46 -0.79 10.21 0.52
C TRP A 46 -1.28 11.66 0.69
N LEU A 47 -1.41 12.42 -0.39
CA LEU A 47 -1.93 13.79 -0.37
C LEU A 47 -3.42 13.85 0.03
N ALA A 48 -4.24 12.92 -0.46
CA ALA A 48 -5.67 12.87 -0.17
C ALA A 48 -5.97 12.37 1.26
N CYS A 49 -5.15 11.46 1.80
CA CYS A 49 -5.42 10.79 3.07
C CYS A 49 -4.54 11.34 4.21
N ALA A 50 -4.92 12.51 4.74
CA ALA A 50 -4.33 13.07 5.97
C ALA A 50 -4.21 12.06 7.15
N PRO A 51 -5.23 11.26 7.49
CA PRO A 51 -5.12 10.33 8.62
C PRO A 51 -4.09 9.22 8.37
N ALA A 52 -3.95 8.72 7.13
CA ALA A 52 -2.97 7.70 6.79
C ALA A 52 -1.52 8.21 6.97
N ARG A 53 -1.28 9.49 6.62
CA ARG A 53 0.01 10.15 6.83
C ARG A 53 0.36 10.26 8.31
N ALA A 54 -0.60 10.71 9.12
CA ALA A 54 -0.43 10.90 10.56
C ALA A 54 -0.18 9.56 11.27
N ALA A 55 -0.94 8.52 10.93
CA ALA A 55 -0.76 7.18 11.48
C ALA A 55 0.61 6.59 11.13
N SER A 56 1.02 6.70 9.86
CA SER A 56 2.33 6.23 9.40
C SER A 56 3.48 6.97 10.10
N LEU A 57 3.35 8.29 10.27
CA LEU A 57 4.36 9.10 10.96
C LEU A 57 4.43 8.75 12.45
N GLN A 58 3.29 8.55 13.11
CA GLN A 58 3.23 8.15 14.51
C GLN A 58 3.88 6.77 14.73
N TYR A 59 3.67 5.83 13.81
CA TYR A 59 4.35 4.54 13.83
C TYR A 59 5.87 4.71 13.70
N LEU A 60 6.33 5.48 12.71
CA LEU A 60 7.75 5.72 12.50
C LEU A 60 8.41 6.43 13.70
N ARG A 61 7.70 7.36 14.35
CA ARG A 61 8.18 8.02 15.58
C ARG A 61 8.33 7.03 16.72
N ARG A 62 7.35 6.14 16.91
CA ARG A 62 7.45 5.07 17.91
C ARG A 62 8.61 4.13 17.61
N LEU A 63 8.77 3.71 16.36
CA LEU A 63 9.88 2.86 15.94
C LEU A 63 11.24 3.54 16.18
N GLN A 64 11.35 4.84 15.88
CA GLN A 64 12.56 5.61 16.17
C GLN A 64 12.84 5.70 17.67
N ALA A 65 11.82 5.95 18.48
CA ALA A 65 11.96 6.05 19.93
C ALA A 65 12.40 4.72 20.57
N HIS A 66 11.99 3.57 20.03
CA HIS A 66 12.29 2.26 20.61
C HIS A 66 13.55 1.60 20.04
N SER A 67 13.83 1.79 18.75
CA SER A 67 14.91 1.07 18.06
C SER A 67 16.00 1.98 17.50
N GLY A 68 15.77 3.30 17.43
CA GLY A 68 16.70 4.23 16.79
C GLY A 68 16.91 4.00 15.28
N ALA A 69 16.09 3.15 14.65
CA ALA A 69 16.33 2.57 13.33
C ALA A 69 16.47 3.59 12.18
N LEU A 70 15.89 4.79 12.31
CA LEU A 70 16.01 5.85 11.32
C LEU A 70 17.18 6.81 11.58
N GLY A 71 17.75 6.80 12.79
CA GLY A 71 18.82 7.70 13.21
C GLY A 71 18.48 9.21 13.21
N ARG A 72 17.24 9.57 12.87
CA ARG A 72 16.74 10.95 12.78
C ARG A 72 15.23 10.98 13.01
N GLU A 73 14.70 12.17 13.31
CA GLU A 73 13.24 12.32 13.40
C GLU A 73 12.56 12.04 12.05
N PRO A 74 11.60 11.09 12.02
CA PRO A 74 10.88 10.77 10.80
C PRO A 74 9.99 11.94 10.41
N GLY A 75 10.07 12.34 9.14
CA GLY A 75 9.25 13.39 8.54
C GLY A 75 8.30 12.88 7.45
N ALA A 76 7.63 13.80 6.76
CA ALA A 76 6.67 13.52 5.69
C ALA A 76 7.22 12.59 4.59
N ARG A 77 8.49 12.78 4.19
CA ARG A 77 9.18 11.93 3.20
C ARG A 77 9.33 10.48 3.66
N HIS A 78 9.55 10.25 4.96
CA HIS A 78 9.67 8.91 5.52
C HIS A 78 8.31 8.21 5.55
N SER A 79 7.25 8.94 5.90
CA SER A 79 5.86 8.44 5.82
C SER A 79 5.49 8.05 4.38
N TYR A 80 5.82 8.89 3.40
CA TYR A 80 5.61 8.56 1.98
C TYR A 80 6.38 7.32 1.54
N ARG A 81 7.68 7.23 1.84
CA ARG A 81 8.48 6.04 1.51
C ARG A 81 7.95 4.78 2.17
N HIS A 82 7.51 4.87 3.42
CA HIS A 82 6.89 3.75 4.13
C HIS A 82 5.63 3.28 3.40
N LEU A 83 4.72 4.19 3.06
CA LEU A 83 3.49 3.88 2.33
C LEU A 83 3.76 3.32 0.94
N LEU A 84 4.80 3.83 0.25
CA LEU A 84 5.21 3.30 -1.05
C LEU A 84 5.74 1.87 -0.94
N SER A 85 6.60 1.57 0.03
CA SER A 85 7.07 0.21 0.27
C SER A 85 5.96 -0.74 0.71
N PHE A 86 5.01 -0.25 1.51
CA PHE A 86 3.82 -1.01 1.89
C PHE A 86 2.96 -1.33 0.66
N ALA A 87 2.71 -0.36 -0.20
CA ALA A 87 1.99 -0.55 -1.45
C ALA A 87 2.71 -1.54 -2.38
N ASP A 88 4.03 -1.41 -2.57
CA ASP A 88 4.86 -2.34 -3.37
C ASP A 88 4.74 -3.78 -2.84
N THR A 89 4.74 -3.96 -1.50
CA THR A 89 4.61 -5.28 -0.86
C THR A 89 3.20 -5.86 -0.96
N MET A 90 2.16 -5.05 -0.74
CA MET A 90 0.76 -5.47 -0.91
C MET A 90 0.51 -5.94 -2.34
N LEU A 91 1.07 -5.21 -3.28
CA LEU A 91 0.95 -5.44 -4.70
C LEU A 91 1.66 -6.71 -5.15
N ASP A 92 2.87 -6.94 -4.63
CA ASP A 92 3.60 -8.19 -4.82
C ASP A 92 2.80 -9.40 -4.31
N LYS A 93 2.20 -9.29 -3.11
CA LYS A 93 1.31 -10.33 -2.58
C LYS A 93 0.06 -10.54 -3.43
N LEU A 94 -0.57 -9.47 -3.90
CA LEU A 94 -1.72 -9.55 -4.79
C LEU A 94 -1.37 -10.28 -6.09
N LEU A 95 -0.22 -9.96 -6.69
CA LEU A 95 0.26 -10.64 -7.90
C LEU A 95 0.61 -12.11 -7.64
N ALA A 96 1.24 -12.41 -6.50
CA ALA A 96 1.56 -13.78 -6.09
C ALA A 96 0.29 -14.62 -5.90
N THR A 97 -0.76 -14.05 -5.32
CA THR A 97 -2.07 -14.72 -5.16
C THR A 97 -2.83 -14.80 -6.48
N ALA A 98 -2.85 -13.73 -7.29
CA ALA A 98 -3.54 -13.70 -8.58
C ALA A 98 -2.94 -14.69 -9.58
N GLY A 99 -1.62 -14.93 -9.54
CA GLY A 99 -0.98 -15.97 -10.35
C GLY A 99 -1.31 -17.41 -9.92
N ARG A 100 -1.88 -17.60 -8.72
CA ARG A 100 -2.29 -18.90 -8.19
C ARG A 100 -3.79 -19.15 -8.19
N TYR A 101 -4.61 -18.18 -8.60
CA TYR A 101 -6.02 -18.41 -8.87
C TYR A 101 -6.19 -18.75 -10.35
N PRO A 102 -6.27 -20.05 -10.74
CA PRO A 102 -7.01 -20.35 -11.96
C PRO A 102 -8.40 -19.77 -11.78
N MET A 103 -8.80 -18.91 -12.72
CA MET A 103 -10.21 -18.58 -12.95
C MET A 103 -10.87 -19.88 -13.41
N GLU A 104 -11.18 -20.77 -12.47
CA GLU A 104 -12.01 -21.93 -12.75
C GLU A 104 -13.44 -21.41 -12.96
N ARG A 105 -14.02 -21.87 -14.07
CA ARG A 105 -15.21 -21.33 -14.75
C ARG A 105 -16.49 -21.38 -13.93
#